data_AF-A0ABD2XUB4-F1
#
_entry.id   AF-A0ABD2XUB4-F1
#
_cell.length_a   1.000
_cell.length_b   1.000
_cell.length_c   1.000
_cell.angle_alpha   90.00
_cell.angle_beta   90.00
_cell.angle_gamma   90.00
#
_symmetry.space_group_name_H-M   'P 1'
#
loop_
_entity.id
_entity.type
_entity.pdbx_description
1 polymer ?
#
loop_
_entity_poly.entity_id
_entity_poly.type
_entity_poly.pdbx_seq_one_letter_code
_entity_poly.pdbx_strand_id
1 'polypeptide(L)'
;MTLQNEFNCVNRKLNIAITKIAKPYGNPNILAEYVAGQLKNRVSFRKAMEKAIELTEQENTKGIQVQIAGRIDGKEIAHVERIRKGRVPLQTIRAKIDYCSIKFELFMVYWAYKFGYL
;
A
#
# COMPACT_ATOMS: atom_id res chain seq x y z
N MET A 1 -5.40 17.45 -17.53
CA MET A 1 -4.86 18.82 -17.34
C MET A 1 -3.41 18.69 -16.96
N THR A 2 -2.51 19.30 -17.73
CA THR A 2 -1.05 19.18 -17.59
C THR A 2 -0.56 20.02 -16.41
N LEU A 3 0.20 19.41 -15.49
CA LEU A 3 0.80 20.03 -14.29
C LEU A 3 1.58 21.32 -14.55
N GLN A 4 1.98 21.57 -15.81
CA GLN A 4 2.66 22.80 -16.24
C GLN A 4 1.77 24.05 -16.12
N ASN A 5 0.44 23.91 -16.27
CA ASN A 5 -0.47 25.05 -16.25
C ASN A 5 -0.81 25.55 -14.83
N GLU A 6 -0.72 24.67 -13.81
CA GLU A 6 -1.03 25.05 -12.41
C GLU A 6 0.10 25.84 -11.73
N PHE A 7 1.37 25.66 -12.15
CA PHE A 7 2.52 26.32 -11.51
C PHE A 7 3.12 27.47 -12.32
N ASN A 8 2.41 27.99 -13.32
CA ASN A 8 2.88 29.06 -14.19
C ASN A 8 3.05 30.44 -13.48
N CYS A 9 2.80 30.51 -12.17
CA CYS A 9 3.04 31.72 -11.35
C CYS A 9 4.53 32.00 -11.07
N VAL A 10 5.44 31.07 -11.34
CA VAL A 10 6.88 31.30 -11.18
C VAL A 10 7.60 30.79 -12.43
N ASN A 11 8.11 31.71 -13.25
CA ASN A 11 8.89 31.48 -14.46
C ASN A 11 10.20 30.71 -14.16
N ARG A 12 10.09 29.45 -13.74
CA ARG A 12 11.19 28.54 -13.40
C ARG A 12 10.97 27.25 -14.18
N LYS A 13 11.99 26.85 -14.94
CA LYS A 13 12.00 25.58 -15.67
C LYS A 13 11.96 24.43 -14.66
N LEU A 14 10.87 23.68 -14.67
CA LEU A 14 10.67 22.50 -13.84
C LEU A 14 11.34 21.30 -14.51
N ASN A 15 12.46 20.84 -13.94
CA ASN A 15 13.10 19.60 -14.36
C ASN A 15 12.50 18.44 -13.55
N ILE A 16 11.70 17.61 -14.21
CA ILE A 16 11.10 16.42 -13.60
C ILE A 16 12.01 15.24 -13.89
N ALA A 17 12.58 14.63 -12.84
CA ALA A 17 13.34 13.39 -12.95
C ALA A 17 12.44 12.20 -12.57
N ILE A 18 12.27 11.26 -13.50
CA ILE A 18 11.50 10.04 -13.26
C ILE A 18 12.47 8.94 -12.84
N THR A 19 12.42 8.54 -11.58
CA THR A 19 13.19 7.40 -11.06
C THR A 19 12.36 6.12 -11.13
N LYS A 20 12.89 5.09 -11.77
CA LYS A 20 12.28 3.75 -11.77
C LYS A 20 12.58 3.05 -10.45
N ILE A 21 11.56 2.40 -9.90
CA ILE A 21 11.68 1.57 -8.71
C ILE A 21 11.98 0.15 -9.17
N ALA A 22 13.13 -0.40 -8.75
CA ALA A 22 13.57 -1.74 -9.17
C ALA A 22 12.64 -2.86 -8.67
N LYS A 23 12.06 -2.68 -7.48
CA LYS A 23 11.18 -3.64 -6.81
C LYS A 23 9.86 -2.97 -6.43
N PRO A 24 8.86 -2.97 -7.34
CA PRO A 24 7.62 -2.21 -7.12
C PRO A 24 6.83 -2.73 -5.90
N TYR A 25 6.78 -4.05 -5.71
CA TYR A 25 6.04 -4.68 -4.61
C TYR A 25 6.75 -4.60 -3.25
N GLY A 26 8.00 -4.14 -3.22
CA GLY A 26 8.70 -3.79 -1.97
C GLY A 26 8.31 -2.42 -1.43
N ASN A 27 7.63 -1.59 -2.22
CA ASN A 27 7.18 -0.26 -1.79
C ASN A 27 5.75 -0.34 -1.25
N PRO A 28 5.48 0.08 0.00
CA PRO A 28 4.16 -0.03 0.60
C PRO A 28 3.10 0.83 -0.10
N ASN A 29 3.48 1.95 -0.75
CA ASN A 29 2.54 2.80 -1.47
C ASN A 29 1.99 2.09 -2.71
N ILE A 30 2.89 1.53 -3.54
CA ILE A 30 2.53 0.84 -4.79
C ILE A 30 1.64 -0.37 -4.49
N LEU A 31 1.98 -1.12 -3.44
CA LEU A 31 1.19 -2.28 -3.05
C LEU A 31 -0.19 -1.88 -2.49
N ALA A 32 -0.28 -0.79 -1.73
CA ALA A 32 -1.56 -0.28 -1.25
C ALA A 32 -2.44 0.20 -2.43
N GLU A 33 -1.85 0.86 -3.43
CA GLU A 33 -2.54 1.22 -4.69
C GLU A 33 -3.01 -0.02 -5.46
N TYR A 34 -2.19 -1.07 -5.50
CA TYR A 34 -2.56 -2.35 -6.11
C TYR A 34 -3.81 -2.95 -5.44
N VAL A 35 -3.82 -3.04 -4.11
CA VAL A 35 -4.99 -3.56 -3.35
C VAL A 35 -6.22 -2.70 -3.58
N ALA A 36 -6.08 -1.37 -3.55
CA ALA A 36 -7.18 -0.45 -3.84
C ALA A 36 -7.74 -0.66 -5.26
N GLY A 37 -6.86 -0.86 -6.25
CA GLY A 37 -7.25 -1.18 -7.63
C GLY A 37 -8.01 -2.50 -7.74
N GLN A 38 -7.57 -3.55 -7.03
CA GLN A 38 -8.30 -4.83 -7.01
C GLN A 38 -9.70 -4.69 -6.41
N LEU A 39 -9.85 -3.90 -5.33
CA LEU A 39 -11.14 -3.63 -4.71
C LEU A 39 -12.06 -2.81 -5.63
N LYS A 40 -11.51 -1.85 -6.38
CA LYS A 40 -12.26 -1.10 -7.41
C LYS A 40 -12.77 -2.03 -8.52
N ASN A 41 -11.98 -3.04 -8.89
CA ASN A 41 -12.36 -4.06 -9.85
C ASN A 41 -13.31 -5.13 -9.30
N ARG A 42 -13.90 -4.92 -8.11
CA ARG A 42 -14.85 -5.85 -7.46
C ARG A 42 -14.26 -7.22 -7.14
N VAL A 43 -12.94 -7.32 -6.99
CA VAL A 43 -12.30 -8.55 -6.49
C VAL A 43 -12.57 -8.66 -4.98
N SER A 44 -12.88 -9.86 -4.51
CA SER A 44 -13.09 -10.12 -3.08
C SER A 44 -11.86 -9.68 -2.27
N PHE A 45 -12.09 -8.94 -1.17
CA PHE A 45 -11.02 -8.40 -0.32
C PHE A 45 -10.01 -9.46 0.15
N ARG A 46 -10.48 -10.65 0.50
CA ARG A 46 -9.63 -11.78 0.90
C ARG A 46 -8.66 -12.18 -0.22
N LYS A 47 -9.13 -12.32 -1.46
CA LYS A 47 -8.30 -12.66 -2.62
C LYS A 47 -7.30 -11.54 -2.94
N ALA A 48 -7.73 -10.29 -2.85
CA ALA A 48 -6.85 -9.14 -3.05
C ALA A 48 -5.72 -9.09 -1.99
N MET A 49 -6.04 -9.38 -0.73
CA MET A 49 -5.07 -9.45 0.36
C MET A 49 -4.09 -10.62 0.21
N GLU A 50 -4.59 -11.83 -0.10
CA GLU A 50 -3.75 -13.01 -0.34
C GLU A 50 -2.76 -12.78 -1.48
N LYS A 51 -3.24 -12.19 -2.59
CA LYS A 51 -2.39 -11.88 -3.74
C LYS A 51 -1.36 -10.79 -3.44
N ALA A 52 -1.73 -9.77 -2.67
CA ALA A 52 -0.78 -8.74 -2.23
C ALA A 52 0.32 -9.32 -1.32
N ILE A 53 -0.03 -10.28 -0.47
CA ILE A 53 0.93 -11.01 0.36
C ILE A 53 1.88 -11.84 -0.50
N GLU A 54 1.35 -12.61 -1.46
CA GLU A 54 2.14 -13.43 -2.37
C GLU A 54 3.17 -12.61 -3.18
N LEU A 55 2.72 -11.49 -3.77
CA LEU A 55 3.59 -10.57 -4.52
C LEU A 55 4.70 -9.97 -3.65
N THR A 56 4.42 -9.78 -2.36
CA THR A 56 5.41 -9.27 -1.41
C THR A 56 6.34 -10.37 -0.91
N GLU A 57 5.87 -11.62 -0.77
CA GLU A 57 6.72 -12.76 -0.41
C GLU A 57 7.80 -13.01 -1.48
N GLN A 58 7.46 -12.81 -2.76
CA GLN A 58 8.41 -12.89 -3.89
C GLN A 58 9.58 -11.90 -3.77
N GLU A 59 9.39 -10.77 -3.10
CA GLU A 59 10.42 -9.73 -2.91
C GLU A 59 11.38 -10.00 -1.73
N ASN A 60 11.33 -11.20 -1.12
CA ASN A 60 12.19 -11.67 -0.02
C ASN A 60 12.02 -10.87 1.28
N THR A 61 10.79 -10.80 1.77
CA THR A 61 10.40 -9.89 2.84
C THR A 61 10.27 -10.63 4.16
N LYS A 62 10.73 -10.03 5.27
CA LYS A 62 10.78 -10.74 6.58
C LYS A 62 9.39 -10.88 7.23
N GLY A 63 8.45 -10.03 6.84
CA GLY A 63 7.10 -10.02 7.37
C GLY A 63 6.26 -8.88 6.83
N ILE A 64 4.96 -9.13 6.82
CA ILE A 64 3.96 -8.33 6.14
C ILE A 64 2.67 -8.31 6.97
N GLN A 65 2.08 -7.14 7.13
CA GLN A 65 0.77 -7.01 7.74
C GLN A 65 -0.11 -6.13 6.86
N VAL A 66 -1.22 -6.73 6.42
CA VAL A 66 -2.25 -6.10 5.61
C VAL A 66 -3.48 -5.90 6.47
N GLN A 67 -4.04 -4.71 6.48
CA GLN A 67 -5.30 -4.44 7.16
C GLN A 67 -6.21 -3.63 6.25
N ILE A 68 -7.47 -4.02 6.16
CA ILE A 68 -8.50 -3.31 5.41
C ILE A 68 -9.64 -3.06 6.38
N ALA A 69 -10.07 -1.79 6.46
CA ALA A 69 -11.14 -1.35 7.33
C ALA A 69 -12.20 -0.63 6.50
N GLY A 70 -13.47 -0.95 6.64
CA GLY A 70 -14.54 -0.17 6.00
C GLY A 70 -15.79 -0.97 5.69
N ARG A 71 -16.67 -0.37 4.88
CA ARG A 71 -17.90 -1.00 4.36
C ARG A 71 -17.54 -1.82 3.12
N ILE A 72 -16.99 -2.99 3.38
CA ILE A 72 -16.45 -3.87 2.35
C ILE A 72 -17.56 -4.78 1.84
N ASP A 73 -17.62 -5.00 0.52
CA ASP A 73 -18.53 -5.97 -0.11
C ASP A 73 -20.04 -5.65 0.04
N GLY A 74 -20.39 -4.36 0.13
CA GLY A 74 -21.79 -3.93 0.26
C GLY A 74 -22.42 -4.21 1.63
N LYS A 75 -21.61 -4.62 2.63
CA LYS A 75 -22.08 -4.79 4.00
C LYS A 75 -22.35 -3.44 4.65
N GLU A 76 -23.47 -3.35 5.37
CA GLU A 76 -23.85 -2.12 6.07
C GLU A 76 -22.93 -1.80 7.25
N ILE A 77 -22.36 -2.83 7.89
CA ILE A 77 -21.48 -2.71 9.04
C ILE A 77 -20.03 -2.66 8.57
N ALA A 78 -19.27 -1.69 9.09
CA ALA A 78 -17.84 -1.60 8.82
C ALA A 78 -17.09 -2.74 9.54
N HIS A 79 -16.32 -3.51 8.79
CA HIS A 79 -15.45 -4.54 9.33
C HIS A 79 -13.98 -4.16 9.15
N VAL A 80 -13.16 -4.63 10.08
CA VAL A 80 -11.71 -4.52 10.03
C VAL A 80 -11.14 -5.92 9.91
N GLU A 81 -10.59 -6.23 8.75
CA GLU A 81 -9.88 -7.49 8.53
C GLU A 81 -8.39 -7.23 8.49
N ARG A 82 -7.63 -8.03 9.23
CA ARG A 82 -6.17 -7.95 9.29
C ARG A 82 -5.59 -9.33 9.04
N ILE A 83 -4.68 -9.43 8.08
CA ILE A 83 -3.89 -10.63 7.82
C ILE A 83 -2.42 -10.27 8.04
N ARG A 84 -1.73 -11.12 8.78
CA ARG A 84 -0.30 -10.99 9.06
C ARG A 84 0.41 -12.27 8.67
N LYS A 85 1.49 -12.15 7.89
CA LYS A 85 2.44 -13.22 7.63
C LYS A 85 3.84 -12.81 8.07
N GLY A 86 4.61 -13.76 8.61
CA GLY A 86 6.00 -13.54 9.02
C GLY A 86 6.18 -12.66 10.27
N ARG A 87 7.39 -12.12 10.43
CA ARG A 87 7.85 -11.43 11.65
C ARG A 87 7.68 -9.91 11.55
N VAL A 88 6.56 -9.39 12.07
CA VAL A 88 6.28 -7.94 12.18
C VAL A 88 6.25 -7.53 13.66
N PRO A 89 7.36 -7.05 14.24
CA PRO A 89 7.38 -6.60 15.63
C PRO A 89 6.69 -5.24 15.75
N LEU A 90 5.48 -5.21 16.31
CA LEU A 90 4.73 -3.97 16.56
C LEU A 90 5.14 -3.25 17.85
N GLN A 91 5.80 -3.97 18.78
CA GLN A 91 6.16 -3.44 20.10
C GLN A 91 7.46 -2.63 20.07
N THR A 92 8.36 -2.93 19.12
CA THR A 92 9.70 -2.33 19.09
C THR A 92 9.73 -1.13 18.16
N ILE A 93 9.76 0.07 18.74
CA ILE A 93 9.87 1.34 17.98
C ILE A 93 11.14 1.37 17.09
N ARG A 94 12.20 0.67 17.50
CA ARG A 94 13.47 0.57 16.73
C ARG A 94 13.39 -0.33 15.49
N ALA A 95 12.28 -1.04 15.27
CA ALA A 95 12.13 -1.84 14.07
C ALA A 95 11.97 -0.93 12.85
N LYS A 96 12.79 -1.15 11.82
CA LYS A 96 12.59 -0.51 10.51
C LYS A 96 11.32 -1.10 9.89
N ILE A 97 10.25 -0.32 9.90
CA ILE A 97 8.95 -0.69 9.36
C ILE A 97 8.51 0.43 8.43
N ASP A 98 8.24 0.07 7.18
CA ASP A 98 7.61 0.98 6.24
C ASP A 98 6.10 0.84 6.38
N TYR A 99 5.44 1.97 6.59
CA TYR A 99 4.00 2.03 6.81
C TYR A 99 3.35 2.91 5.74
N CYS A 100 2.22 2.46 5.22
CA CYS A 100 1.38 3.24 4.33
C CYS A 100 -0.08 3.11 4.76
N SER A 101 -0.81 4.22 4.64
CA SER A 101 -2.25 4.24 4.77
C SER A 101 -2.86 4.96 3.57
N ILE A 102 -3.74 4.28 2.84
CA ILE A 102 -4.51 4.89 1.75
C ILE A 102 -5.98 4.89 2.16
N LYS A 103 -6.60 6.06 2.03
CA LYS A 103 -8.05 6.24 2.16
C LYS A 103 -8.67 6.21 0.79
N PHE A 104 -9.67 5.37 0.60
CA PHE A 104 -10.35 5.22 -0.68
C PHE A 104 -11.85 5.11 -0.46
N GLU A 105 -12.59 6.18 -0.76
CA GLU A 105 -14.06 6.38 -0.68
C GLU A 105 -14.82 5.70 0.47
N LEU A 106 -14.84 4.36 0.53
CA LEU A 106 -15.63 3.54 1.46
C LEU A 106 -14.78 2.61 2.36
N PHE A 107 -13.46 2.60 2.16
CA PHE A 107 -12.54 1.77 2.93
C PHE A 107 -11.17 2.43 3.11
N MET A 108 -10.45 2.00 4.13
CA MET A 108 -9.12 2.44 4.47
C MET A 108 -8.22 1.21 4.53
N VAL A 109 -7.15 1.24 3.76
CA VAL A 109 -6.14 0.19 3.73
C VAL A 109 -4.96 0.65 4.55
N TYR A 110 -4.64 -0.13 5.58
CA TYR A 110 -3.51 0.07 6.45
C TYR A 110 -2.48 -1.03 6.20
N TRP A 111 -1.21 -0.65 6.17
CA TRP A 111 -0.17 -1.59 5.81
C TRP A 111 1.12 -1.36 6.58
N ALA A 112 1.70 -2.43 7.10
CA ALA A 112 2.99 -2.41 7.78
C ALA A 112 3.91 -3.48 7.21
N TYR A 113 5.08 -3.04 6.76
CA TYR A 113 6.07 -3.83 6.05
C TYR A 113 7.39 -3.81 6.80
N LYS A 114 8.03 -4.97 7.00
CA LYS A 114 9.37 -5.01 7.60
C LYS A 114 10.43 -5.23 6.52
N PHE A 115 11.14 -4.16 6.16
CA PHE A 115 12.28 -4.26 5.25
C PHE A 115 13.41 -5.06 5.93
N GLY A 116 13.77 -6.18 5.31
CA GLY A 116 14.91 -6.97 5.72
C GLY A 116 16.19 -6.45 5.09
N TYR A 117 16.95 -5.62 5.80
CA TYR A 117 18.39 -5.55 5.53
C TYR A 117 19.06 -6.78 6.16
N LEU A 118 19.79 -7.53 5.34
CA LEU A 118 21.14 -7.98 5.68
C LEU A 118 22.07 -6.85 5.22
#